data_AF-A0AA40EKI6-F1
#
_entry.id   AF-A0AA40EKI6-F1
#
_cell.length_a   1.000
_cell.length_b   1.000
_cell.length_c   1.000
_cell.angle_alpha   90.00
_cell.angle_beta   90.00
_cell.angle_gamma   90.00
#
_symmetry.space_group_name_H-M   'P 1'
#
loop_
_entity.id
_entity.type
_entity.pdbx_description
1 polymer ?
#
loop_
_entity_poly.entity_id
_entity_poly.type
_entity_poly.pdbx_seq_one_letter_code
_entity_poly.pdbx_strand_id
1 'polypeptide(L)'
;MDKPSTPDCQTTMEAFEAALGEDAYTKRMPPGLTFEEIIKNKTAPPCSLSDFMDYLVYVEHSAEDLQFFLWYYHYLQRWSQLLPRQKLLSPAWGAPPSASSSPRRFIPFTGPPPSSKITKLLPLLDGPPASPTDFLLTEKPLPTTTCTDFSFPPPSPPPPSSPPPTKAPDWFTVQPFRSELCGIVKHYLREGTPRELTLTASDRAACLRAAPRTTHPSGLLPAFLAVEHRLRHKHHPAFVRWTRSNANPASMIFLRTLGALVFLAGCGLDAVLILCPGGSTSPFLRLLCILLWWPGLAVFLAACKSLCLLLYLRGVRELRPWEMFPDEETAEAVPAGGEKGDADPLRKGSLRTFGPRNDCSQERWAVMYRARPVWKKVMDETRPVMNPGLRALQERTIFKCVLWAGMGSALLAVGSLFVPSMGVIR
;
A
#
# COMPACT_ATOMS: atom_id res chain seq x y z
N MET A 1 -20.03 6.33 43.69
CA MET A 1 -18.58 6.05 43.69
C MET A 1 -18.28 5.38 42.37
N ASP A 2 -17.97 6.19 41.37
CA ASP A 2 -17.73 5.72 40.00
C ASP A 2 -16.28 5.25 39.89
N LYS A 3 -16.09 3.98 39.54
CA LYS A 3 -14.77 3.43 39.18
C LYS A 3 -14.21 4.23 38.01
N PRO A 4 -12.95 4.68 38.02
CA PRO A 4 -12.33 5.21 36.82
C PRO A 4 -12.20 4.06 35.80
N SER A 5 -12.95 4.17 34.71
CA SER A 5 -12.85 3.26 33.58
C SER A 5 -11.44 3.35 33.00
N THR A 6 -10.75 2.20 32.93
CA THR A 6 -9.63 2.04 31.98
C THR A 6 -10.13 2.43 30.60
N PRO A 7 -9.40 3.25 29.83
CA PRO A 7 -9.84 3.58 28.48
C PRO A 7 -9.99 2.29 27.68
N ASP A 8 -11.18 2.05 27.14
CA ASP A 8 -11.45 0.87 26.33
C ASP A 8 -10.44 0.82 25.17
N CYS A 9 -9.94 -0.38 24.86
CA CYS A 9 -8.98 -0.61 23.78
C CYS A 9 -9.45 0.02 22.46
N GLN A 10 -10.77 0.05 22.22
CA GLN A 10 -11.41 0.70 21.08
C GLN A 10 -11.17 2.22 21.06
N THR A 11 -11.35 2.91 22.18
CA THR A 11 -11.18 4.36 22.30
C THR A 11 -9.72 4.79 22.08
N THR A 12 -8.75 3.99 22.55
CA THR A 12 -7.32 4.27 22.34
C THR A 12 -6.90 4.11 20.87
N MET A 13 -7.51 3.14 20.18
CA MET A 13 -7.27 2.92 18.75
C MET A 13 -7.93 4.02 17.90
N GLU A 14 -9.15 4.40 18.21
CA GLU A 14 -9.84 5.51 17.54
C GLU A 14 -9.07 6.84 17.68
N ALA A 15 -8.45 7.08 18.84
CA ALA A 15 -7.62 8.26 19.06
C ALA A 15 -6.33 8.21 18.24
N PHE A 16 -5.63 7.07 18.20
CA PHE A 16 -4.46 6.86 17.33
C PHE A 16 -4.82 7.04 15.86
N GLU A 17 -5.96 6.53 15.44
CA GLU A 17 -6.50 6.68 14.08
C GLU A 17 -6.91 8.12 13.74
N ALA A 18 -7.45 8.88 14.70
CA ALA A 18 -7.68 10.32 14.53
C ALA A 18 -6.37 11.12 14.46
N ALA A 19 -5.30 10.62 15.09
CA ALA A 19 -3.96 11.19 15.02
C ALA A 19 -3.26 10.94 13.68
N LEU A 20 -3.58 9.82 13.03
CA LEU A 20 -3.25 9.51 11.63
C LEU A 20 -4.06 10.40 10.62
N GLY A 21 -4.94 11.29 11.11
CA GLY A 21 -5.95 12.00 10.31
C GLY A 21 -5.50 13.22 9.46
N GLU A 22 -5.99 13.17 8.21
CA GLU A 22 -6.22 14.16 7.12
C GLU A 22 -5.11 15.16 6.74
N ASP A 23 -4.31 14.75 5.74
CA ASP A 23 -3.51 15.67 4.93
C ASP A 23 -4.35 16.27 3.78
N ALA A 24 -3.99 17.44 3.25
CA ALA A 24 -4.67 18.06 2.09
C ALA A 24 -4.80 17.15 0.85
N TYR A 25 -4.02 16.05 0.82
CA TYR A 25 -4.11 14.96 -0.14
C TYR A 25 -5.35 14.06 0.05
N THR A 26 -5.75 13.73 1.29
CA THR A 26 -6.96 12.93 1.58
C THR A 26 -8.22 13.65 1.12
N LYS A 27 -8.26 14.98 1.23
CA LYS A 27 -9.37 15.83 0.79
C LYS A 27 -9.62 15.80 -0.73
N ARG A 28 -8.61 15.44 -1.54
CA ARG A 28 -8.73 15.36 -3.02
C ARG A 28 -9.05 13.95 -3.51
N MET A 29 -9.05 12.96 -2.63
CA MET A 29 -9.14 11.56 -2.96
C MET A 29 -10.57 11.05 -2.72
N PRO A 30 -11.14 10.21 -3.61
CA PRO A 30 -12.48 9.66 -3.38
C PRO A 30 -12.51 8.77 -2.13
N PRO A 31 -13.63 8.76 -1.38
CA PRO A 31 -13.85 7.79 -0.31
C PRO A 31 -13.78 6.37 -0.90
N GLY A 32 -13.09 5.44 -0.23
CA GLY A 32 -12.79 4.09 -0.70
C GLY A 32 -11.41 3.88 -1.34
N LEU A 33 -10.56 4.92 -1.42
CA LEU A 33 -9.13 4.78 -1.78
C LEU A 33 -8.21 5.46 -0.77
N THR A 34 -8.71 5.92 0.37
CA THR A 34 -7.84 6.55 1.37
C THR A 34 -6.89 5.51 1.96
N PHE A 35 -5.73 5.97 2.44
CA PHE A 35 -4.71 5.10 3.04
C PHE A 35 -5.28 4.30 4.23
N GLU A 36 -6.09 4.95 5.07
CA GLU A 36 -6.72 4.34 6.24
C GLU A 36 -7.69 3.21 5.87
N GLU A 37 -8.51 3.40 4.83
CA GLU A 37 -9.45 2.36 4.39
C GLU A 37 -8.73 1.14 3.80
N ILE A 38 -7.59 1.36 3.15
CA ILE A 38 -6.76 0.27 2.60
C ILE A 38 -6.11 -0.51 3.74
N ILE A 39 -5.50 0.17 4.72
CA ILE A 39 -4.90 -0.51 5.89
C ILE A 39 -5.93 -1.25 6.72
N LYS A 40 -7.12 -0.68 6.91
CA LYS A 40 -8.23 -1.32 7.63
C LYS A 40 -8.86 -2.47 6.83
N ASN A 41 -8.32 -2.78 5.65
CA ASN A 41 -8.82 -3.80 4.74
C ASN A 41 -10.32 -3.64 4.41
N LYS A 42 -10.82 -2.39 4.39
CA LYS A 42 -12.23 -2.06 4.06
C LYS A 42 -12.47 -1.87 2.57
N THR A 43 -11.43 -2.05 1.76
CA THR A 43 -11.41 -1.75 0.33
C THR A 43 -11.50 -3.03 -0.49
N ALA A 44 -12.38 -3.00 -1.50
CA ALA A 44 -12.52 -4.13 -2.40
C ALA A 44 -11.36 -4.20 -3.42
N PRO A 45 -11.04 -5.40 -3.94
CA PRO A 45 -10.06 -5.57 -5.01
C PRO A 45 -10.38 -4.68 -6.23
N PRO A 46 -9.36 -4.11 -6.91
CA PRO A 46 -7.92 -4.31 -6.77
C PRO A 46 -7.20 -3.33 -5.81
N CYS A 47 -7.92 -2.73 -4.87
CA CYS A 47 -7.36 -1.75 -3.94
C CYS A 47 -7.27 -2.28 -2.50
N SER A 48 -7.32 -3.60 -2.30
CA SER A 48 -7.29 -4.21 -0.95
C SER A 48 -5.91 -4.08 -0.29
N LEU A 49 -5.81 -4.39 1.00
CA LEU A 49 -4.52 -4.43 1.71
C LEU A 49 -3.57 -5.47 1.09
N SER A 50 -4.11 -6.62 0.69
CA SER A 50 -3.32 -7.66 0.01
C SER A 50 -2.78 -7.19 -1.34
N ASP A 51 -3.58 -6.44 -2.11
CA ASP A 51 -3.15 -5.86 -3.39
C ASP A 51 -2.07 -4.78 -3.19
N PHE A 52 -2.16 -4.01 -2.09
CA PHE A 52 -1.15 -3.02 -1.73
C PHE A 52 0.18 -3.69 -1.31
N MET A 53 0.12 -4.77 -0.55
CA MET A 53 1.31 -5.57 -0.22
C MET A 53 1.94 -6.17 -1.47
N ASP A 54 1.15 -6.84 -2.32
CA ASP A 54 1.64 -7.40 -3.59
C ASP A 54 2.30 -6.31 -4.47
N TYR A 55 1.75 -5.10 -4.52
CA TYR A 55 2.36 -3.98 -5.23
C TYR A 55 3.73 -3.59 -4.66
N LEU A 56 3.86 -3.48 -3.34
CA LEU A 56 5.14 -3.13 -2.71
C LEU A 56 6.19 -4.22 -2.88
N VAL A 57 5.79 -5.49 -2.96
CA VAL A 57 6.71 -6.62 -3.17
C VAL A 57 7.17 -6.68 -4.62
N TYR A 58 6.22 -6.66 -5.56
CA TYR A 58 6.48 -7.00 -6.96
C TYR A 58 6.81 -5.80 -7.85
N VAL A 59 6.42 -4.59 -7.45
CA VAL A 59 6.57 -3.38 -8.28
C VAL A 59 7.54 -2.39 -7.66
N GLU A 60 7.32 -2.00 -6.39
CA GLU A 60 8.13 -0.96 -5.76
C GLU A 60 9.35 -1.49 -4.99
N HIS A 61 9.36 -2.80 -4.65
CA HIS A 61 10.40 -3.48 -3.88
C HIS A 61 10.70 -2.82 -2.53
N SER A 62 9.65 -2.39 -1.83
CA SER A 62 9.74 -1.71 -0.53
C SER A 62 8.67 -2.22 0.46
N ALA A 63 8.44 -3.54 0.44
CA ALA A 63 7.41 -4.18 1.26
C ALA A 63 7.75 -4.16 2.76
N GLU A 64 9.03 -4.00 3.11
CA GLU A 64 9.52 -3.89 4.48
C GLU A 64 8.85 -2.76 5.26
N ASP A 65 8.56 -1.63 4.60
CA ASP A 65 7.88 -0.49 5.21
C ASP A 65 6.47 -0.88 5.67
N LEU A 66 5.68 -1.55 4.81
CA LEU A 66 4.32 -1.96 5.17
C LEU A 66 4.33 -3.11 6.19
N GLN A 67 5.25 -4.07 6.07
CA GLN A 67 5.39 -5.17 7.03
C GLN A 67 5.73 -4.66 8.44
N PHE A 68 6.68 -3.71 8.54
CA PHE A 68 7.02 -3.06 9.80
C PHE A 68 5.87 -2.23 10.35
N PHE A 69 5.15 -1.50 9.50
CA PHE A 69 3.99 -0.71 9.89
C PHE A 69 2.87 -1.58 10.48
N LEU A 70 2.49 -2.65 9.79
CA LEU A 70 1.46 -3.59 10.26
C LEU A 70 1.88 -4.25 11.57
N TRP A 71 3.14 -4.68 11.66
CA TRP A 71 3.69 -5.21 12.91
C TRP A 71 3.59 -4.20 14.05
N TYR A 72 4.01 -2.94 13.84
CA TYR A 72 3.99 -1.92 14.88
C TYR A 72 2.56 -1.56 15.31
N TYR A 73 1.61 -1.53 14.37
CA TYR A 73 0.18 -1.33 14.68
C TYR A 73 -0.35 -2.45 15.60
N HIS A 74 -0.09 -3.72 15.28
CA HIS A 74 -0.46 -4.83 16.15
C HIS A 74 0.33 -4.85 17.47
N TYR A 75 1.60 -4.43 17.45
CA TYR A 75 2.41 -4.28 18.64
C TYR A 75 1.77 -3.29 19.62
N LEU A 76 1.29 -2.14 19.13
CA LEU A 76 0.55 -1.17 19.94
C LEU A 76 -0.74 -1.75 20.52
N GLN A 77 -1.49 -2.51 19.73
CA GLN A 77 -2.73 -3.14 20.18
C GLN A 77 -2.47 -4.19 21.28
N ARG A 78 -1.43 -5.02 21.13
CA ARG A 78 -1.03 -5.97 22.18
C ARG A 78 -0.46 -5.25 23.40
N TRP A 79 0.25 -4.14 23.19
CA TRP A 79 0.76 -3.31 24.27
C TRP A 79 -0.36 -2.69 25.10
N SER A 80 -1.40 -2.16 24.45
CA SER A 80 -2.52 -1.52 25.15
C SER A 80 -3.25 -2.50 26.06
N GLN A 81 -3.34 -3.77 25.66
CA GLN A 81 -3.94 -4.88 26.41
C GLN A 81 -3.11 -5.38 27.60
N LEU A 82 -1.82 -4.99 27.72
CA LEU A 82 -0.99 -5.41 28.86
C LEU A 82 -1.49 -4.80 30.18
N LEU A 83 -1.31 -5.56 31.26
CA LEU A 83 -1.62 -5.07 32.60
C LEU A 83 -0.71 -3.87 32.95
N PRO A 84 -1.20 -2.88 33.72
CA PRO A 84 -0.39 -1.73 34.12
C PRO A 84 0.95 -2.11 34.79
N ARG A 85 0.95 -3.19 35.60
CA ARG A 85 2.16 -3.72 36.24
C ARG A 85 3.23 -4.17 35.24
N GLN A 86 2.81 -4.71 34.09
CA GLN A 86 3.73 -5.15 33.04
C GLN A 86 4.26 -3.95 32.23
N LYS A 87 3.41 -2.95 31.97
CA LYS A 87 3.83 -1.70 31.31
C LYS A 87 4.89 -0.95 32.12
N LEU A 88 4.77 -0.95 33.46
CA LEU A 88 5.75 -0.33 34.36
C LEU A 88 7.18 -0.92 34.26
N LEU A 89 7.33 -2.18 33.83
CA LEU A 89 8.65 -2.81 33.63
C LEU A 89 9.44 -2.20 32.47
N SER A 90 8.75 -1.45 31.62
CA SER A 90 9.22 -0.92 30.35
C SER A 90 8.87 0.57 30.27
N PRO A 91 9.67 1.45 30.89
CA PRO A 91 9.37 2.87 30.94
C PRO A 91 9.38 3.49 29.55
N ALA A 92 8.61 4.57 29.35
CA ALA A 92 8.61 5.31 28.11
C ALA A 92 10.01 5.88 27.79
N TRP A 93 10.47 5.64 26.57
CA TRP A 93 11.70 6.23 26.06
C TRP A 93 11.58 7.75 26.00
N GLY A 94 12.51 8.46 26.63
CA GLY A 94 12.54 9.92 26.69
C GLY A 94 11.72 10.55 27.81
N ALA A 95 11.05 9.77 28.67
CA ALA A 95 10.48 10.31 29.90
C ALA A 95 11.60 10.82 30.83
N PRO A 96 11.50 12.04 31.38
CA PRO A 96 12.44 12.48 32.40
C PRO A 96 12.36 11.50 33.58
N PRO A 97 13.50 11.09 34.16
CA PRO A 97 13.48 10.28 35.37
C PRO A 97 12.68 11.06 36.43
N SER A 98 11.61 10.44 36.95
CA SER A 98 10.75 11.07 37.93
C SER A 98 11.55 11.50 39.16
N ALA A 99 11.52 12.80 39.45
CA ALA A 99 11.76 13.46 40.73
C ALA A 99 13.11 13.18 41.45
N SER A 100 14.18 13.84 41.01
CA SER A 100 15.02 14.67 41.90
C SER A 100 16.20 15.29 41.12
N SER A 101 16.51 16.54 41.48
CA SER A 101 17.68 17.35 41.09
C SER A 101 17.61 18.22 39.82
N SER A 102 17.22 19.49 40.08
CA SER A 102 17.64 20.78 39.51
C SER A 102 17.67 21.07 37.99
N PRO A 103 17.27 22.29 37.57
CA PRO A 103 17.08 22.63 36.16
C PRO A 103 18.41 22.96 35.48
N ARG A 104 18.82 22.17 34.48
CA ARG A 104 19.77 22.65 33.46
C ARG A 104 18.98 23.20 32.28
N ARG A 105 19.17 24.50 32.00
CA ARG A 105 18.62 25.21 30.84
C ARG A 105 18.96 24.44 29.56
N PHE A 106 17.94 24.00 28.84
CA PHE A 106 18.05 23.58 27.45
C PHE A 106 17.56 24.72 26.55
N ILE A 107 18.36 25.04 25.54
CA ILE A 107 18.05 25.99 24.47
C ILE A 107 16.97 25.35 23.58
N PRO A 108 15.87 26.03 23.24
CA PRO A 108 14.81 25.43 22.44
C PRO A 108 15.24 25.33 20.97
N PHE A 109 15.22 24.12 20.42
CA PHE A 109 15.26 23.91 18.98
C PHE A 109 13.86 24.20 18.43
N THR A 110 13.70 25.35 17.76
CA THR A 110 12.44 25.76 17.13
C THR A 110 12.30 25.09 15.77
N GLY A 111 11.60 23.96 15.75
CA GLY A 111 11.04 23.36 14.54
C GLY A 111 9.81 22.54 14.92
N PRO A 112 8.66 22.70 14.25
CA PRO A 112 7.48 21.88 14.57
C PRO A 112 7.75 20.42 14.16
N PRO A 113 7.60 19.43 15.06
CA PRO A 113 7.75 18.04 14.70
C PRO A 113 6.57 17.57 13.82
N PRO A 114 6.80 16.74 12.79
CA PRO A 114 5.71 16.13 12.05
C PRO A 114 4.98 15.12 12.95
N SER A 115 3.65 15.20 12.96
CA SER A 115 2.70 14.45 13.80
C SER A 115 2.85 14.62 15.33
N SER A 116 2.56 15.83 15.83
CA SER A 116 2.40 16.08 17.27
C SER A 116 1.26 15.28 17.92
N LYS A 117 0.39 14.62 17.15
CA LYS A 117 -0.80 13.92 17.66
C LYS A 117 -0.43 12.53 18.23
N ILE A 118 0.36 11.71 17.51
CA ILE A 118 0.77 10.37 17.99
C ILE A 118 1.67 10.48 19.24
N THR A 119 2.63 11.42 19.23
CA THR A 119 3.52 11.66 20.37
C THR A 119 2.75 12.12 21.63
N LYS A 120 1.60 12.78 21.46
CA LYS A 120 0.70 13.18 22.56
C LYS A 120 -0.19 12.03 23.06
N LEU A 121 -0.41 10.98 22.26
CA LEU A 121 -1.22 9.82 22.65
C LEU A 121 -0.44 8.77 23.43
N LEU A 122 0.88 8.66 23.22
CA LEU A 122 1.72 7.71 23.96
C LEU A 122 1.64 7.92 25.50
N PRO A 123 1.67 9.16 26.03
CA PRO A 123 1.44 9.39 27.46
C PRO A 123 0.03 9.03 27.96
N LEU A 124 -0.99 9.05 27.08
CA LEU A 124 -2.37 8.67 27.43
C LEU A 124 -2.54 7.15 27.56
N LEU A 125 -1.69 6.36 26.89
CA LEU A 125 -1.62 4.90 27.06
C LEU A 125 -1.02 4.49 28.42
N ASP A 126 -0.26 5.39 29.06
CA ASP A 126 0.52 5.18 30.28
C ASP A 126 -0.07 5.89 31.52
N GLY A 127 -1.36 6.25 31.50
CA GLY A 127 -2.01 7.02 32.58
C GLY A 127 -1.66 6.53 34.00
N PRO A 128 -1.35 7.44 34.94
CA PRO A 128 -0.81 7.08 36.24
C PRO A 128 -1.83 6.27 37.06
N PRO A 129 -1.39 5.26 37.85
CA PRO A 129 -2.29 4.56 38.75
C PRO A 129 -2.79 5.55 39.83
N ALA A 130 -4.11 5.64 39.98
CA ALA A 130 -4.71 6.24 41.15
C ALA A 130 -4.31 5.40 42.38
N SER A 131 -3.44 5.98 43.21
CA SER A 131 -3.07 5.58 44.59
C SER A 131 -2.60 4.13 44.86
N PRO A 132 -1.55 3.93 45.68
CA PRO A 132 -1.03 2.61 46.03
C PRO A 132 -1.76 2.03 47.25
N THR A 133 -3.03 1.64 47.10
CA THR A 133 -3.71 0.79 48.09
C THR A 133 -4.86 0.09 47.40
N ASP A 134 -4.62 -1.16 47.00
CA ASP A 134 -5.58 -2.28 47.07
C ASP A 134 -4.89 -3.49 46.41
N PHE A 135 -3.93 -4.02 47.17
CA PHE A 135 -3.58 -5.42 47.05
C PHE A 135 -4.64 -6.22 47.79
N LEU A 136 -5.28 -7.15 47.08
CA LEU A 136 -5.65 -8.52 47.45
C LEU A 136 -7.04 -8.90 46.92
N LEU A 137 -7.09 -10.11 46.36
CA LEU A 137 -8.25 -10.94 46.01
C LEU A 137 -9.01 -10.58 44.71
N THR A 138 -8.85 -11.39 43.67
CA THR A 138 -9.74 -12.54 43.38
C THR A 138 -9.54 -12.97 41.92
N GLU A 139 -9.17 -14.23 41.73
CA GLU A 139 -9.18 -14.91 40.43
C GLU A 139 -10.61 -15.23 39.95
N LYS A 140 -10.86 -15.15 38.64
CA LYS A 140 -11.48 -16.25 37.86
C LYS A 140 -11.36 -16.03 36.35
N PRO A 141 -11.05 -17.06 35.54
CA PRO A 141 -10.96 -16.96 34.08
C PRO A 141 -12.26 -17.35 33.34
N LEU A 142 -12.29 -17.06 32.02
CA LEU A 142 -13.10 -17.59 30.89
C LEU A 142 -14.28 -16.71 30.36
N PRO A 143 -14.65 -16.74 29.04
CA PRO A 143 -14.07 -17.45 27.89
C PRO A 143 -13.55 -16.57 26.74
N THR A 144 -12.58 -17.14 26.03
CA THR A 144 -12.00 -16.70 24.76
C THR A 144 -13.02 -16.77 23.63
N THR A 145 -13.23 -15.67 22.91
CA THR A 145 -13.87 -15.69 21.58
C THR A 145 -12.78 -15.51 20.52
N THR A 146 -12.87 -16.38 19.53
CA THR A 146 -11.92 -16.71 18.46
C THR A 146 -11.26 -15.51 17.78
N CYS A 147 -9.94 -15.41 17.92
CA CYS A 147 -9.07 -14.56 17.11
C CYS A 147 -8.14 -15.48 16.31
N THR A 148 -7.95 -15.15 15.03
CA THR A 148 -7.19 -15.88 14.03
C THR A 148 -5.81 -16.35 14.51
N ASP A 149 -5.54 -17.62 14.26
CA ASP A 149 -4.37 -18.38 14.70
C ASP A 149 -3.15 -18.02 13.82
N PHE A 150 -2.31 -17.10 14.29
CA PHE A 150 -0.96 -16.93 13.74
C PHE A 150 -0.06 -18.00 14.38
N SER A 151 -0.13 -19.22 13.85
CA SER A 151 0.60 -20.35 14.41
C SER A 151 2.12 -20.14 14.30
N PHE A 152 2.76 -20.08 15.46
CA PHE A 152 4.20 -20.24 15.63
C PHE A 152 4.53 -21.74 15.65
N PRO A 153 5.61 -22.22 15.02
CA PRO A 153 6.02 -23.62 15.18
C PRO A 153 6.43 -23.88 16.64
N PRO A 154 6.06 -25.03 17.24
CA PRO A 154 6.54 -25.41 18.56
C PRO A 154 8.06 -25.64 18.53
N PRO A 155 8.81 -25.24 19.57
CA PRO A 155 10.24 -25.53 19.65
C PRO A 155 10.46 -27.05 19.76
N SER A 156 11.33 -27.59 18.90
CA SER A 156 11.79 -28.97 18.95
C SER A 156 12.43 -29.29 20.31
N PRO A 157 12.24 -30.50 20.87
CA PRO A 157 12.82 -30.86 22.16
C PRO A 157 14.36 -30.96 22.08
N PRO A 158 15.12 -30.39 23.03
CA PRO A 158 16.56 -30.55 23.08
C PRO A 158 16.97 -31.93 23.63
N PRO A 159 18.12 -32.49 23.20
CA PRO A 159 18.66 -33.74 23.75
C PRO A 159 19.13 -33.56 25.21
N PRO A 160 19.15 -34.62 26.02
CA PRO A 160 19.50 -34.53 27.43
C PRO A 160 21.02 -34.58 27.62
N SER A 161 21.59 -33.57 28.26
CA SER A 161 22.65 -33.65 29.30
C SER A 161 23.59 -32.43 29.32
N SER A 162 23.36 -31.55 30.29
CA SER A 162 24.38 -30.94 31.16
C SER A 162 23.69 -29.91 32.07
N PRO A 163 24.09 -29.81 33.36
CA PRO A 163 23.45 -28.89 34.29
C PRO A 163 23.75 -27.44 33.91
N PRO A 164 22.78 -26.51 34.00
CA PRO A 164 23.04 -25.13 33.63
C PRO A 164 23.94 -24.47 34.68
N PRO A 165 24.97 -23.69 34.28
CA PRO A 165 25.61 -22.77 35.18
C PRO A 165 24.59 -21.69 35.57
N THR A 166 24.44 -21.47 36.87
CA THR A 166 23.59 -20.46 37.50
C THR A 166 23.98 -19.07 37.01
N LYS A 167 23.40 -18.63 35.90
CA LYS A 167 23.44 -17.23 35.47
C LYS A 167 22.37 -16.47 36.25
N ALA A 168 22.78 -15.35 36.86
CA ALA A 168 21.83 -14.39 37.43
C ALA A 168 20.72 -14.09 36.41
N PRO A 169 19.47 -13.84 36.84
CA PRO A 169 18.42 -13.47 35.90
C PRO A 169 18.85 -12.17 35.22
N ASP A 170 19.14 -12.24 33.92
CA ASP A 170 19.37 -11.04 33.12
C ASP A 170 18.11 -10.19 33.27
N TRP A 171 18.20 -9.06 33.98
CA TRP A 171 17.10 -8.09 34.15
C TRP A 171 16.51 -7.63 32.82
N PHE A 172 17.25 -7.83 31.72
CA PHE A 172 16.81 -7.69 30.33
C PHE A 172 15.63 -8.61 29.93
N THR A 173 15.39 -9.70 30.63
CA THR A 173 14.37 -10.72 30.27
C THR A 173 13.00 -10.48 30.89
N VAL A 174 12.88 -9.48 31.77
CA VAL A 174 11.64 -9.22 32.53
C VAL A 174 10.64 -8.35 31.73
N GLN A 175 11.13 -7.61 30.73
CA GLN A 175 10.30 -6.71 29.91
C GLN A 175 9.38 -7.50 28.94
N PRO A 176 8.11 -7.08 28.79
CA PRO A 176 7.19 -7.74 27.87
C PRO A 176 7.66 -7.60 26.43
N PHE A 177 7.44 -8.64 25.62
CA PHE A 177 7.74 -8.70 24.18
C PHE A 177 9.22 -8.45 23.80
N ARG A 178 10.14 -8.69 24.73
CA ARG A 178 11.57 -8.41 24.51
C ARG A 178 12.18 -9.16 23.34
N SER A 179 11.91 -10.46 23.23
CA SER A 179 12.43 -11.32 22.15
C SER A 179 11.96 -10.85 20.77
N GLU A 180 10.70 -10.48 20.67
CA GLU A 180 10.09 -9.95 19.46
C GLU A 180 10.72 -8.63 19.03
N LEU A 181 10.85 -7.67 19.96
CA LEU A 181 11.47 -6.37 19.66
C LEU A 181 12.93 -6.53 19.24
N CYS A 182 13.69 -7.40 19.92
CA CYS A 182 15.06 -7.74 19.51
C CYS A 182 15.10 -8.35 18.09
N GLY A 183 14.12 -9.19 17.75
CA GLY A 183 13.96 -9.75 16.41
C GLY A 183 13.75 -8.65 15.36
N ILE A 184 12.82 -7.72 15.61
CA ILE A 184 12.52 -6.62 14.69
C ILE A 184 13.71 -5.69 14.53
N VAL A 185 14.38 -5.33 15.63
CA VAL A 185 15.59 -4.49 15.57
C VAL A 185 16.68 -5.17 14.75
N LYS A 186 16.87 -6.48 14.93
CA LYS A 186 17.83 -7.25 14.15
C LYS A 186 17.45 -7.34 12.66
N HIS A 187 16.16 -7.40 12.33
CA HIS A 187 15.68 -7.66 10.98
C HIS A 187 15.48 -6.39 10.12
N TYR A 188 15.04 -5.29 10.75
CA TYR A 188 14.62 -4.06 10.07
C TYR A 188 15.53 -2.85 10.36
N LEU A 189 16.15 -2.76 11.54
CA LEU A 189 16.90 -1.58 11.98
C LEU A 189 18.42 -1.70 11.84
N ARG A 190 18.95 -2.94 11.78
CA ARG A 190 20.38 -3.19 11.59
C ARG A 190 20.76 -3.01 10.11
N GLU A 191 21.89 -2.37 9.88
CA GLU A 191 22.42 -2.08 8.54
C GLU A 191 22.88 -3.35 7.84
N GLY A 192 22.69 -3.43 6.52
CA GLY A 192 23.05 -4.58 5.70
C GLY A 192 22.10 -5.77 5.84
N THR A 193 20.91 -5.56 6.41
CA THR A 193 19.90 -6.61 6.54
C THR A 193 19.03 -6.70 5.27
N PRO A 194 18.51 -7.89 4.93
CA PRO A 194 17.72 -8.06 3.71
C PRO A 194 16.41 -7.26 3.71
N ARG A 195 15.92 -6.81 4.88
CA ARG A 195 14.71 -6.00 5.04
C ARG A 195 14.99 -4.69 5.79
N GLU A 196 16.16 -4.12 5.55
CA GLU A 196 16.58 -2.87 6.15
C GLU A 196 15.60 -1.73 5.80
N LEU A 197 15.08 -1.05 6.81
CA LEU A 197 14.25 0.13 6.60
C LEU A 197 15.09 1.31 6.13
N THR A 198 14.57 2.05 5.15
CA THR A 198 15.19 3.30 4.68
C THR A 198 14.95 4.43 5.69
N LEU A 199 15.77 4.50 6.72
CA LEU A 199 15.69 5.50 7.80
C LEU A 199 16.84 6.50 7.71
N THR A 200 16.64 7.69 8.28
CA THR A 200 17.76 8.62 8.50
C THR A 200 18.71 8.03 9.55
N ALA A 201 20.01 8.33 9.45
CA ALA A 201 21.00 7.85 10.42
C ALA A 201 20.66 8.28 11.86
N SER A 202 20.07 9.48 12.02
CA SER A 202 19.61 9.99 13.30
C SER A 202 18.47 9.16 13.89
N ASP A 203 17.45 8.86 13.09
CA ASP A 203 16.28 8.09 13.55
C ASP A 203 16.68 6.64 13.88
N ARG A 204 17.53 6.04 13.03
CA ARG A 204 18.09 4.71 13.27
C ARG A 204 18.90 4.69 14.57
N ALA A 205 19.80 5.65 14.78
CA ALA A 205 20.58 5.74 16.01
C ALA A 205 19.71 6.02 17.24
N ALA A 206 18.61 6.76 17.12
CA ALA A 206 17.66 6.96 18.20
C ALA A 206 16.98 5.65 18.61
N CYS A 207 16.46 4.88 17.65
CA CYS A 207 15.84 3.58 17.90
C CYS A 207 16.83 2.54 18.44
N LEU A 208 18.06 2.49 17.91
CA LEU A 208 19.11 1.57 18.38
C LEU A 208 19.59 1.91 19.79
N ARG A 209 19.52 3.18 20.22
CA ARG A 209 19.80 3.58 21.61
C ARG A 209 18.64 3.25 22.56
N ALA A 210 17.40 3.28 22.05
CA ALA A 210 16.20 2.98 22.83
C ALA A 210 16.00 1.48 23.06
N ALA A 211 16.15 0.67 22.00
CA ALA A 211 15.83 -0.75 21.99
C ALA A 211 16.49 -1.56 23.13
N PRO A 212 17.75 -1.32 23.53
CA PRO A 212 18.35 -2.06 24.64
C PRO A 212 17.72 -1.76 26.00
N ARG A 213 17.10 -0.59 26.19
CA ARG A 213 16.68 -0.08 27.50
C ARG A 213 15.21 -0.30 27.79
N THR A 214 14.36 -0.20 26.78
CA THR A 214 12.90 -0.29 26.97
C THR A 214 12.27 -1.07 25.82
N THR A 215 11.18 -1.78 26.11
CA THR A 215 10.28 -2.34 25.09
C THR A 215 9.07 -1.45 24.82
N HIS A 216 9.02 -0.27 25.45
CA HIS A 216 7.92 0.66 25.24
C HIS A 216 7.86 1.11 23.77
N PRO A 217 6.66 1.19 23.14
CA PRO A 217 6.50 1.56 21.72
C PRO A 217 7.16 2.90 21.37
N SER A 218 7.25 3.84 22.32
CA SER A 218 7.94 5.12 22.10
C SER A 218 9.42 5.00 21.71
N GLY A 219 10.08 3.88 22.00
CA GLY A 219 11.47 3.64 21.58
C GLY A 219 11.63 3.47 20.07
N LEU A 220 10.61 2.93 19.40
CA LEU A 220 10.60 2.71 17.94
C LEU A 220 9.82 3.79 17.18
N LEU A 221 9.31 4.81 17.88
CA LEU A 221 8.49 5.87 17.30
C LEU A 221 9.18 6.63 16.15
N PRO A 222 10.48 6.99 16.21
CA PRO A 222 11.13 7.66 15.08
C PRO A 222 11.09 6.83 13.79
N ALA A 223 11.34 5.52 13.90
CA ALA A 223 11.25 4.61 12.76
C ALA A 223 9.81 4.50 12.23
N PHE A 224 8.84 4.38 13.14
CA PHE A 224 7.43 4.33 12.78
C PHE A 224 6.96 5.58 12.03
N LEU A 225 7.24 6.78 12.53
CA LEU A 225 6.84 8.03 11.90
C LEU A 225 7.48 8.19 10.51
N ALA A 226 8.74 7.78 10.35
CA ALA A 226 9.42 7.81 9.06
C ALA A 226 8.77 6.86 8.05
N VAL A 227 8.42 5.64 8.48
CA VAL A 227 7.74 4.63 7.65
C VAL A 227 6.32 5.08 7.28
N GLU A 228 5.54 5.54 8.26
CA GLU A 228 4.17 6.05 8.04
C GLU A 228 4.17 7.18 7.01
N HIS A 229 5.10 8.14 7.14
CA HIS A 229 5.24 9.24 6.20
C HIS A 229 5.53 8.74 4.77
N ARG A 230 6.43 7.77 4.60
CA ARG A 230 6.70 7.18 3.27
C ARG A 230 5.49 6.45 2.73
N LEU A 231 4.82 5.65 3.55
CA LEU A 231 3.65 4.89 3.12
C LEU A 231 2.54 5.81 2.64
N ARG A 232 2.22 6.88 3.39
CA ARG A 232 1.14 7.81 3.05
C ARG A 232 1.48 8.73 1.88
N HIS A 233 2.70 9.25 1.79
CA HIS A 233 3.03 10.29 0.79
C HIS A 233 3.73 9.78 -0.48
N LYS A 234 4.41 8.63 -0.42
CA LYS A 234 5.16 8.08 -1.55
C LYS A 234 4.47 6.84 -2.10
N HIS A 235 4.33 5.81 -1.28
CA HIS A 235 3.87 4.49 -1.69
C HIS A 235 2.39 4.47 -2.06
N HIS A 236 1.53 5.04 -1.23
CA HIS A 236 0.08 5.05 -1.45
C HIS A 236 -0.34 5.81 -2.74
N PRO A 237 0.15 7.04 -3.01
CA PRO A 237 -0.16 7.71 -4.27
C PRO A 237 0.45 7.02 -5.50
N ALA A 238 1.59 6.34 -5.34
CA ALA A 238 2.18 5.54 -6.42
C ALA A 238 1.31 4.30 -6.71
N PHE A 239 0.91 3.57 -5.68
CA PHE A 239 -0.04 2.46 -5.76
C PHE A 239 -1.33 2.86 -6.46
N VAL A 240 -1.96 3.96 -6.05
CA VAL A 240 -3.23 4.40 -6.65
C VAL A 240 -3.07 4.80 -8.12
N ARG A 241 -1.94 5.41 -8.50
CA ARG A 241 -1.64 5.70 -9.91
C ARG A 241 -1.43 4.40 -10.70
N TRP A 242 -0.81 3.41 -10.09
CA TRP A 242 -0.54 2.12 -10.71
C TRP A 242 -1.80 1.25 -10.86
N THR A 243 -2.64 1.15 -9.82
CA THR A 243 -3.91 0.39 -9.84
C THR A 243 -4.93 0.98 -10.80
N ARG A 244 -4.83 2.28 -11.13
CA ARG A 244 -5.64 2.90 -12.18
C ARG A 244 -5.51 2.16 -13.52
N SER A 245 -4.33 1.62 -13.82
CA SER A 245 -4.11 0.91 -15.08
C SER A 245 -4.82 -0.43 -15.10
N ASN A 246 -5.71 -0.60 -16.08
CA ASN A 246 -6.60 -1.76 -16.20
C ASN A 246 -6.05 -2.90 -17.07
N ALA A 247 -4.92 -2.69 -17.74
CA ALA A 247 -4.31 -3.71 -18.60
C ALA A 247 -2.80 -3.77 -18.39
N ASN A 248 -2.21 -4.84 -18.90
CA ASN A 248 -0.80 -5.13 -18.82
C ASN A 248 -0.01 -4.28 -19.83
N PRO A 249 1.33 -4.18 -19.70
CA PRO A 249 2.12 -3.36 -20.61
C PRO A 249 2.10 -3.85 -22.06
N ALA A 250 1.91 -5.14 -22.31
CA ALA A 250 1.84 -5.70 -23.66
C ALA A 250 0.57 -5.25 -24.40
N SER A 251 -0.59 -5.38 -23.76
CA SER A 251 -1.88 -4.86 -24.22
C SER A 251 -1.82 -3.35 -24.46
N MET A 252 -1.12 -2.60 -23.59
CA MET A 252 -0.97 -1.16 -23.77
C MET A 252 -0.10 -0.80 -24.98
N ILE A 253 0.99 -1.54 -25.23
CA ILE A 253 1.79 -1.35 -26.45
C ILE A 253 0.94 -1.66 -27.68
N PHE A 254 0.24 -2.80 -27.69
CA PHE A 254 -0.66 -3.18 -28.77
C PHE A 254 -1.71 -2.09 -29.02
N LEU A 255 -2.39 -1.62 -27.98
CA LEU A 255 -3.46 -0.63 -28.10
C LEU A 255 -2.95 0.74 -28.57
N ARG A 256 -1.73 1.15 -28.17
CA ARG A 256 -1.06 2.34 -28.71
C ARG A 256 -0.77 2.19 -30.20
N THR A 257 -0.23 1.04 -30.61
CA THR A 257 0.04 0.79 -32.04
C THR A 257 -1.23 0.76 -32.86
N LEU A 258 -2.30 0.11 -32.36
CA LEU A 258 -3.59 0.05 -33.03
C LEU A 258 -4.22 1.45 -33.16
N GLY A 259 -4.25 2.23 -32.08
CA GLY A 259 -4.77 3.60 -32.11
C GLY A 259 -4.01 4.50 -33.08
N ALA A 260 -2.68 4.40 -33.11
CA ALA A 260 -1.84 5.13 -34.06
C ALA A 260 -2.09 4.70 -35.51
N LEU A 261 -2.21 3.40 -35.79
CA LEU A 261 -2.49 2.89 -37.13
C LEU A 261 -3.86 3.34 -37.64
N VAL A 262 -4.91 3.28 -36.81
CA VAL A 262 -6.25 3.76 -37.16
C VAL A 262 -6.24 5.26 -37.44
N PHE A 263 -5.52 6.04 -36.63
CA PHE A 263 -5.34 7.47 -36.87
C PHE A 263 -4.61 7.76 -38.19
N LEU A 264 -3.50 7.07 -38.46
CA LEU A 264 -2.73 7.20 -39.70
C LEU A 264 -3.53 6.76 -40.93
N ALA A 265 -4.36 5.73 -40.83
CA ALA A 265 -5.28 5.34 -41.89
C ALA A 265 -6.28 6.46 -42.22
N GLY A 266 -6.74 7.21 -41.20
CA GLY A 266 -7.59 8.37 -41.39
C GLY A 266 -6.87 9.49 -42.13
N CYS A 267 -5.61 9.75 -41.77
CA CYS A 267 -4.77 10.71 -42.50
C CYS A 267 -4.51 10.26 -43.95
N GLY A 268 -4.30 8.97 -44.17
CA GLY A 268 -4.15 8.40 -45.51
C GLY A 268 -5.40 8.56 -46.36
N LEU A 269 -6.58 8.28 -45.80
CA LEU A 269 -7.86 8.49 -46.47
C LEU A 269 -8.07 9.97 -46.81
N ASP A 270 -7.78 10.88 -45.88
CA ASP A 270 -7.85 12.32 -46.11
C ASP A 270 -6.92 12.77 -47.23
N ALA A 271 -5.67 12.31 -47.23
CA ALA A 271 -4.70 12.59 -48.29
C ALA A 271 -5.18 12.08 -49.66
N VAL A 272 -5.75 10.87 -49.73
CA VAL A 272 -6.34 10.33 -50.96
C VAL A 272 -7.50 11.22 -51.44
N LEU A 273 -8.39 11.65 -50.55
CA LEU A 273 -9.50 12.55 -50.89
C LEU A 273 -9.03 13.95 -51.32
N ILE A 274 -7.87 14.42 -50.86
CA ILE A 274 -7.25 15.66 -51.30
C ILE A 274 -6.61 15.53 -52.69
N LEU A 275 -5.96 14.39 -52.96
CA LEU A 275 -5.20 14.13 -54.18
C LEU A 275 -6.04 13.59 -55.34
N CYS A 276 -7.21 12.99 -55.08
CA CYS A 276 -8.09 12.45 -56.13
C CYS A 276 -8.56 13.56 -57.08
N PRO A 277 -8.10 13.54 -58.36
CA PRO A 277 -8.44 14.57 -59.33
C PRO A 277 -9.80 14.24 -59.94
N GLY A 278 -10.87 14.69 -59.30
CA GLY A 278 -12.23 14.53 -59.80
C GLY A 278 -13.09 15.70 -59.37
N GLY A 279 -13.48 16.56 -60.31
CA GLY A 279 -14.26 17.79 -60.08
C GLY A 279 -15.70 17.59 -59.55
N SER A 280 -16.02 16.43 -58.96
CA SER A 280 -17.36 16.09 -58.48
C SER A 280 -17.41 15.53 -57.05
N THR A 281 -16.28 15.31 -56.37
CA THR A 281 -16.27 14.92 -54.95
C THR A 281 -16.50 16.14 -54.06
N SER A 282 -17.55 16.12 -53.25
CA SER A 282 -17.84 17.21 -52.32
C SER A 282 -16.77 17.27 -51.22
N PRO A 283 -16.31 18.48 -50.82
CA PRO A 283 -15.31 18.63 -49.75
C PRO A 283 -15.80 18.07 -48.42
N PHE A 284 -17.11 17.98 -48.24
CA PHE A 284 -17.75 17.39 -47.06
C PHE A 284 -17.45 15.90 -46.87
N LEU A 285 -17.05 15.15 -47.91
CA LEU A 285 -16.62 13.75 -47.75
C LEU A 285 -15.38 13.61 -46.85
N ARG A 286 -14.56 14.66 -46.73
CA ARG A 286 -13.40 14.69 -45.83
C ARG A 286 -13.81 14.68 -44.35
N LEU A 287 -15.03 15.13 -44.03
CA LEU A 287 -15.56 15.00 -42.67
C LEU A 287 -15.74 13.55 -42.24
N LEU A 288 -15.87 12.60 -43.19
CA LEU A 288 -15.93 11.17 -42.88
C LEU A 288 -14.64 10.68 -42.20
N CYS A 289 -13.49 11.32 -42.44
CA CYS A 289 -12.21 11.01 -41.79
C CYS A 289 -12.28 11.19 -40.26
N ILE A 290 -13.19 12.02 -39.75
CA ILE A 290 -13.39 12.19 -38.30
C ILE A 290 -13.81 10.87 -37.62
N LEU A 291 -14.51 10.00 -38.35
CA LEU A 291 -14.92 8.68 -37.86
C LEU A 291 -13.73 7.74 -37.63
N LEU A 292 -12.58 8.01 -38.26
CA LEU A 292 -11.35 7.27 -38.05
C LEU A 292 -10.41 8.00 -37.07
N TRP A 293 -10.26 9.31 -37.21
CA TRP A 293 -9.40 10.11 -36.33
C TRP A 293 -9.86 10.12 -34.87
N TRP A 294 -11.16 10.33 -34.62
CA TRP A 294 -11.65 10.45 -33.25
C TRP A 294 -11.43 9.16 -32.43
N PRO A 295 -11.89 7.96 -32.87
CA PRO A 295 -11.63 6.73 -32.12
C PRO A 295 -10.15 6.36 -32.10
N GLY A 296 -9.40 6.55 -33.19
CA GLY A 296 -7.95 6.27 -33.22
C GLY A 296 -7.19 7.09 -32.19
N LEU A 297 -7.44 8.40 -32.13
CA LEU A 297 -6.82 9.31 -31.17
C LEU A 297 -7.33 9.07 -29.74
N ALA A 298 -8.61 8.75 -29.54
CA ALA A 298 -9.16 8.43 -28.22
C ALA A 298 -8.51 7.16 -27.62
N VAL A 299 -8.39 6.10 -28.43
CA VAL A 299 -7.72 4.86 -28.04
C VAL A 299 -6.24 5.11 -27.76
N PHE A 300 -5.56 5.88 -28.60
CA PHE A 300 -4.15 6.23 -28.40
C PHE A 300 -3.92 7.02 -27.09
N LEU A 301 -4.68 8.09 -26.86
CA LEU A 301 -4.55 8.91 -25.64
C LEU A 301 -4.89 8.12 -24.38
N ALA A 302 -5.93 7.27 -24.42
CA ALA A 302 -6.28 6.39 -23.31
C ALA A 302 -5.14 5.39 -23.01
N ALA A 303 -4.56 4.77 -24.05
CA ALA A 303 -3.45 3.85 -23.90
C ALA A 303 -2.15 4.54 -23.41
N CYS A 304 -1.93 5.82 -23.75
CA CYS A 304 -0.87 6.64 -23.18
C CYS A 304 -1.06 6.90 -21.67
N LYS A 305 -2.31 6.91 -21.19
CA LYS A 305 -2.65 6.94 -19.75
C LYS A 305 -2.80 5.55 -19.12
N SER A 306 -2.38 4.51 -19.85
CA SER A 306 -2.43 3.10 -19.42
C SER A 306 -3.84 2.58 -19.15
N LEU A 307 -4.84 3.04 -19.92
CA LEU A 307 -6.24 2.65 -19.83
C LEU A 307 -6.74 2.09 -21.17
N CYS A 308 -7.35 0.91 -21.12
CA CYS A 308 -8.05 0.31 -22.24
C CYS A 308 -9.56 0.60 -22.15
N LEU A 309 -10.12 1.26 -23.16
CA LEU A 309 -11.56 1.61 -23.19
C LEU A 309 -12.45 0.36 -23.16
N LEU A 310 -12.10 -0.70 -23.88
CA LEU A 310 -12.94 -1.91 -23.97
C LEU A 310 -13.06 -2.64 -22.62
N LEU A 311 -11.95 -2.73 -21.87
CA LEU A 311 -11.95 -3.33 -20.54
C LEU A 311 -12.75 -2.47 -19.56
N TYR A 312 -12.60 -1.14 -19.63
CA TYR A 312 -13.40 -0.21 -18.83
C TYR A 312 -14.91 -0.34 -19.11
N LEU A 313 -15.32 -0.39 -20.39
CA LEU A 313 -16.73 -0.53 -20.77
C LEU A 313 -17.33 -1.85 -20.26
N ARG A 314 -16.53 -2.91 -20.21
CA ARG A 314 -16.91 -4.20 -19.63
C ARG A 314 -16.86 -4.24 -18.10
N GLY A 315 -16.34 -3.20 -17.43
CA GLY A 315 -16.16 -3.19 -15.98
C GLY A 315 -15.11 -4.18 -15.47
N VAL A 316 -14.18 -4.60 -16.34
CA VAL A 316 -13.15 -5.59 -16.02
C VAL A 316 -11.75 -5.00 -16.17
N ARG A 317 -10.79 -5.66 -15.52
CA ARG A 317 -9.34 -5.42 -15.67
C ARG A 317 -8.65 -6.73 -16.03
N GLU A 318 -7.47 -6.66 -16.63
CA GLU A 318 -6.60 -7.82 -16.77
C GLU A 318 -6.02 -8.24 -15.41
N LEU A 319 -5.83 -9.54 -15.24
CA LEU A 319 -5.16 -10.13 -14.09
C LEU A 319 -3.68 -9.74 -14.05
N ARG A 320 -3.15 -9.58 -12.84
CA ARG A 320 -1.72 -9.38 -12.66
C ARG A 320 -0.97 -10.71 -12.79
N PRO A 321 0.31 -10.69 -13.19
CA PRO A 321 1.11 -11.90 -13.37
C PRO A 321 1.09 -12.87 -12.19
N TRP A 322 1.20 -12.35 -10.97
CA TRP A 322 1.18 -13.13 -9.72
C TRP A 322 -0.23 -13.55 -9.27
N GLU A 323 -1.30 -12.98 -9.84
CA GLU A 323 -2.68 -13.40 -9.55
C GLU A 323 -3.12 -14.60 -10.39
N MET A 324 -2.46 -14.82 -11.54
CA MET A 324 -2.80 -15.91 -12.48
C MET A 324 -2.28 -17.26 -12.03
N PHE A 325 -1.22 -17.27 -11.22
CA PHE A 325 -0.56 -18.49 -10.75
C PHE A 325 -0.52 -18.45 -9.23
N PRO A 326 -1.65 -18.74 -8.55
CA PRO A 326 -1.64 -18.86 -7.10
C PRO A 326 -0.69 -19.99 -6.69
N ASP A 327 0.19 -19.72 -5.73
CA ASP A 327 1.01 -20.75 -5.09
C ASP A 327 0.11 -21.68 -4.26
N GLU A 328 0.52 -22.93 -4.02
CA GLU A 328 -0.27 -23.91 -3.24
C GLU A 328 -0.64 -23.36 -1.85
N GLU A 329 0.31 -22.71 -1.16
CA GLU A 329 0.06 -21.97 0.11
C GLU A 329 -1.02 -20.90 -0.02
N THR A 330 -1.10 -20.24 -1.17
CA THR A 330 -2.09 -19.19 -1.46
C THR A 330 -3.44 -19.76 -1.86
N ALA A 331 -3.45 -20.94 -2.48
CA ALA A 331 -4.66 -21.67 -2.85
C ALA A 331 -5.34 -22.28 -1.61
N GLU A 332 -4.56 -22.75 -0.64
CA GLU A 332 -5.06 -23.28 0.64
C GLU A 332 -5.56 -22.20 1.59
N ALA A 333 -4.95 -21.01 1.57
CA ALA A 333 -5.35 -19.88 2.41
C ALA A 333 -6.69 -19.22 1.99
N VAL A 334 -7.25 -19.58 0.84
CA VAL A 334 -8.58 -19.10 0.40
C VAL A 334 -9.59 -20.23 0.62
N PRO A 335 -10.45 -20.18 1.67
CA PRO A 335 -11.48 -21.19 1.86
C PRO A 335 -12.42 -21.20 0.64
N ALA A 336 -12.87 -22.40 0.25
CA ALA A 336 -13.77 -22.59 -0.89
C ALA A 336 -15.08 -21.80 -0.68
N GLY A 337 -15.16 -20.61 -1.28
CA GLY A 337 -16.31 -19.70 -1.19
C GLY A 337 -16.04 -18.32 -0.55
N GLY A 338 -14.82 -18.06 -0.03
CA GLY A 338 -14.45 -16.76 0.53
C GLY A 338 -14.07 -15.72 -0.54
N GLU A 339 -14.61 -14.50 -0.45
CA GLU A 339 -14.14 -13.37 -1.25
C GLU A 339 -12.69 -13.01 -0.86
N LYS A 340 -11.84 -12.74 -1.86
CA LYS A 340 -10.39 -12.45 -1.70
C LYS A 340 -10.09 -11.23 -0.79
N GLY A 341 -11.11 -10.44 -0.42
CA GLY A 341 -10.98 -9.34 0.52
C GLY A 341 -10.64 -9.78 1.95
N ASP A 342 -10.91 -11.03 2.31
CA ASP A 342 -10.65 -11.56 3.66
C ASP A 342 -9.34 -12.36 3.77
N ALA A 343 -8.57 -12.46 2.67
CA ALA A 343 -7.31 -13.19 2.67
C ALA A 343 -6.22 -12.41 3.41
N ASP A 344 -5.50 -13.10 4.31
CA ASP A 344 -4.38 -12.53 5.07
C ASP A 344 -3.39 -11.81 4.13
N PRO A 345 -3.13 -10.50 4.31
CA PRO A 345 -2.14 -9.78 3.50
C PRO A 345 -0.73 -10.36 3.60
N LEU A 346 -0.44 -11.14 4.66
CA LEU A 346 0.82 -11.86 4.89
C LEU A 346 0.69 -13.36 4.62
N ARG A 347 -0.27 -13.78 3.79
CA ARG A 347 -0.57 -15.18 3.45
C ARG A 347 0.64 -16.03 3.05
N LYS A 348 1.62 -15.44 2.36
CA LYS A 348 2.83 -16.18 1.96
C LYS A 348 3.83 -16.19 3.12
N GLY A 349 4.48 -17.33 3.35
CA GLY A 349 5.55 -17.43 4.35
C GLY A 349 6.67 -16.39 4.13
N SER A 350 6.97 -16.08 2.86
CA SER A 350 7.91 -15.03 2.45
C SER A 350 7.45 -13.62 2.78
N LEU A 351 6.16 -13.36 2.96
CA LEU A 351 5.62 -12.03 3.24
C LEU A 351 5.45 -11.75 4.74
N ARG A 352 5.53 -12.77 5.59
CA ARG A 352 5.47 -12.62 7.06
C ARG A 352 6.55 -11.67 7.57
N THR A 353 6.30 -10.98 8.68
CA THR A 353 7.20 -9.98 9.29
C THR A 353 8.63 -10.50 9.54
N PHE A 354 8.80 -11.76 9.92
CA PHE A 354 10.12 -12.40 10.14
C PHE A 354 10.55 -13.33 9.01
N GLY A 355 10.01 -13.13 7.80
CA GLY A 355 10.32 -13.93 6.63
C GLY A 355 11.72 -13.66 6.04
N PRO A 356 12.13 -14.44 5.04
CA PRO A 356 13.36 -14.20 4.28
C PRO A 356 13.28 -12.88 3.48
N ARG A 357 14.36 -12.53 2.76
CA ARG A 357 14.37 -11.37 1.86
C ARG A 357 13.17 -11.39 0.91
N ASN A 358 12.56 -10.22 0.68
CA ASN A 358 11.45 -10.06 -0.27
C ASN A 358 11.99 -10.16 -1.72
N ASP A 359 12.38 -11.36 -2.15
CA ASP A 359 12.93 -11.61 -3.48
C ASP A 359 11.86 -12.17 -4.42
N CYS A 360 11.41 -11.33 -5.36
CA CYS A 360 10.39 -11.69 -6.36
C CYS A 360 10.93 -12.53 -7.53
N SER A 361 12.24 -12.60 -7.72
CA SER A 361 12.88 -13.20 -8.89
C SER A 361 12.84 -14.74 -8.89
N GLN A 362 12.75 -15.34 -7.71
CA GLN A 362 12.71 -16.79 -7.54
C GLN A 362 11.28 -17.35 -7.61
N GLU A 363 10.27 -16.50 -7.73
CA GLU A 363 8.87 -16.95 -7.74
C GLU A 363 8.49 -17.64 -9.06
N ARG A 364 7.75 -18.75 -8.94
CA ARG A 364 7.37 -19.61 -10.08
C ARG A 364 6.57 -18.85 -11.14
N TRP A 365 5.67 -17.95 -10.71
CA TRP A 365 4.85 -17.16 -11.63
C TRP A 365 5.70 -16.28 -12.55
N ALA A 366 6.85 -15.77 -12.09
CA ALA A 366 7.68 -14.86 -12.88
C ALA A 366 8.33 -15.60 -14.07
N VAL A 367 8.83 -16.81 -13.83
CA VAL A 367 9.37 -17.69 -14.87
C VAL A 367 8.28 -18.07 -15.88
N MET A 368 7.11 -18.49 -15.37
CA MET A 368 5.97 -18.88 -16.21
C MET A 368 5.44 -17.72 -17.05
N TYR A 369 5.33 -16.53 -16.47
CA TYR A 369 4.84 -15.35 -17.19
C TYR A 369 5.84 -14.86 -18.24
N ARG A 370 7.14 -14.93 -17.94
CA ARG A 370 8.17 -14.56 -18.92
C ARG A 370 8.15 -15.47 -20.14
N ALA A 371 7.96 -16.78 -19.94
CA ALA A 371 7.90 -17.77 -21.01
C ALA A 371 6.66 -17.65 -21.93
N ARG A 372 5.60 -16.94 -21.52
CA ARG A 372 4.39 -16.79 -22.35
C ARG A 372 4.63 -15.90 -23.57
N PRO A 373 4.08 -16.26 -24.75
CA PRO A 373 4.18 -15.45 -25.95
C PRO A 373 3.37 -14.15 -25.80
N VAL A 374 3.77 -13.11 -26.53
CA VAL A 374 3.21 -11.74 -26.39
C VAL A 374 1.72 -11.68 -26.71
N TRP A 375 1.24 -12.41 -27.72
CA TRP A 375 -0.19 -12.42 -28.07
C TRP A 375 -1.07 -12.99 -26.95
N LYS A 376 -0.57 -14.00 -26.23
CA LYS A 376 -1.28 -14.58 -25.08
C LYS A 376 -1.30 -13.63 -23.89
N LYS A 377 -0.26 -12.80 -23.74
CA LYS A 377 -0.24 -11.71 -22.77
C LYS A 377 -1.28 -10.65 -23.12
N VAL A 378 -1.42 -10.26 -24.38
CA VAL A 378 -2.43 -9.26 -24.79
C VAL A 378 -3.87 -9.73 -24.49
N MET A 379 -4.10 -11.04 -24.45
CA MET A 379 -5.38 -11.66 -24.13
C MET A 379 -5.33 -12.40 -22.78
N ASP A 380 -4.72 -11.77 -21.77
CA ASP A 380 -4.70 -12.31 -20.41
C ASP A 380 -6.12 -12.34 -19.81
N GLU A 381 -6.32 -13.23 -18.84
CA GLU A 381 -7.59 -13.40 -18.14
C GLU A 381 -8.04 -12.11 -17.45
N THR A 382 -9.35 -11.86 -17.45
CA THR A 382 -9.94 -10.62 -16.90
C THR A 382 -10.70 -10.86 -15.60
N ARG A 383 -10.62 -9.92 -14.65
CA ARG A 383 -11.43 -9.90 -13.43
C ARG A 383 -12.25 -8.62 -13.30
N PRO A 384 -13.43 -8.68 -12.66
CA PRO A 384 -14.25 -7.50 -12.42
C PRO A 384 -13.55 -6.52 -11.48
N VAL A 385 -13.77 -5.22 -11.71
CA VAL A 385 -13.32 -4.15 -10.80
C VAL A 385 -14.42 -3.91 -9.77
N MET A 386 -14.17 -4.26 -8.50
CA MET A 386 -15.18 -4.15 -7.44
C MET A 386 -15.16 -2.77 -6.75
N ASN A 387 -14.01 -2.09 -6.73
CA ASN A 387 -13.88 -0.80 -6.05
C ASN A 387 -14.54 0.36 -6.84
N PRO A 388 -15.58 1.03 -6.30
CA PRO A 388 -16.29 2.11 -7.00
C PRO A 388 -15.46 3.40 -7.14
N GLY A 389 -14.61 3.71 -6.15
CA GLY A 389 -13.75 4.90 -6.19
C GLY A 389 -12.70 4.82 -7.30
N LEU A 390 -12.20 3.61 -7.60
CA LEU A 390 -11.26 3.39 -8.70
C LEU A 390 -11.95 3.61 -10.05
N ARG A 391 -13.19 3.12 -10.19
CA ARG A 391 -14.00 3.30 -11.41
C ARG A 391 -14.26 4.79 -11.68
N ALA A 392 -14.59 5.57 -10.65
CA ALA A 392 -14.76 7.02 -10.79
C ALA A 392 -13.47 7.73 -11.25
N LEU A 393 -12.30 7.28 -10.80
CA LEU A 393 -11.02 7.83 -11.24
C LEU A 393 -10.69 7.48 -12.70
N GLN A 394 -11.02 6.26 -13.12
CA GLN A 394 -10.89 5.82 -14.51
C GLN A 394 -11.83 6.60 -15.44
N GLU A 395 -13.09 6.75 -15.05
CA GLU A 395 -14.10 7.51 -15.80
C GLU A 395 -13.65 8.95 -16.06
N ARG A 396 -13.21 9.66 -15.01
CA ARG A 396 -12.68 11.03 -15.15
C ARG A 396 -11.50 11.11 -16.11
N THR A 397 -10.65 10.09 -16.15
CA THR A 397 -9.48 10.05 -17.04
C THR A 397 -9.90 9.76 -18.47
N ILE A 398 -10.80 8.80 -18.66
CA ILE A 398 -11.33 8.41 -19.98
C ILE A 398 -12.10 9.56 -20.61
N PHE A 399 -12.99 10.21 -19.85
CA PHE A 399 -13.74 11.38 -20.30
C PHE A 399 -12.80 12.47 -20.83
N LYS A 400 -11.73 12.79 -20.10
CA LYS A 400 -10.72 13.74 -20.56
C LYS A 400 -10.06 13.28 -21.86
N CYS A 401 -9.66 12.01 -21.96
CA CYS A 401 -9.01 11.49 -23.18
C CYS A 401 -9.94 11.57 -24.40
N VAL A 402 -11.21 11.16 -24.25
CA VAL A 402 -12.22 11.20 -25.33
C VAL A 402 -12.52 12.64 -25.74
N LEU A 403 -12.61 13.56 -24.78
CA LEU A 403 -12.85 14.98 -25.03
C LEU A 403 -11.67 15.63 -25.80
N TRP A 404 -10.44 15.42 -25.33
CA TRP A 404 -9.24 15.92 -26.01
C TRP A 404 -9.05 15.31 -27.40
N ALA A 405 -9.37 14.02 -27.56
CA ALA A 405 -9.35 13.36 -28.86
C ALA A 405 -10.40 13.97 -29.81
N GLY A 406 -11.62 14.20 -29.32
CA GLY A 406 -12.70 14.82 -30.09
C GLY A 406 -12.31 16.22 -30.57
N MET A 407 -11.81 17.06 -29.66
CA MET A 407 -11.35 18.40 -30.01
C MET A 407 -10.19 18.37 -31.02
N GLY A 408 -9.20 17.48 -30.83
CA GLY A 408 -8.11 17.31 -31.79
C GLY A 408 -8.60 16.88 -33.18
N SER A 409 -9.50 15.90 -33.25
CA SER A 409 -10.07 15.41 -34.51
C SER A 409 -10.95 16.46 -35.22
N ALA A 410 -11.68 17.28 -34.48
CA ALA A 410 -12.51 18.34 -35.03
C ALA A 410 -11.65 19.46 -35.64
N LEU A 411 -10.56 19.85 -34.97
CA LEU A 411 -9.60 20.82 -35.51
C LEU A 411 -8.95 20.31 -36.80
N LEU A 412 -8.57 19.03 -36.85
CA LEU A 412 -8.03 18.40 -38.07
C LEU A 412 -9.05 18.38 -39.21
N ALA A 413 -10.31 18.03 -38.92
CA ALA A 413 -11.37 18.01 -39.92
C ALA A 413 -11.66 19.40 -40.49
N VAL A 414 -11.73 20.42 -39.63
CA VAL A 414 -11.90 21.81 -40.07
C VAL A 414 -10.70 22.25 -40.91
N GLY A 415 -9.46 21.95 -40.47
CA GLY A 415 -8.25 22.25 -41.24
C GLY A 415 -8.25 21.60 -42.63
N SER A 416 -8.64 20.33 -42.72
CA SER A 416 -8.74 19.60 -43.99
C SER A 416 -9.75 20.21 -44.98
N LEU A 417 -10.86 20.80 -44.49
CA LEU A 417 -11.82 21.50 -45.36
C LEU A 417 -11.24 22.73 -46.05
N PHE A 418 -10.27 23.41 -45.43
CA PHE A 418 -9.62 24.60 -46.01
C PHE A 418 -8.50 24.27 -47.00
N VAL A 419 -8.09 23.01 -47.10
CA VAL A 419 -7.06 22.59 -48.07
C VAL A 419 -7.68 22.55 -49.47
N PRO A 420 -7.21 23.36 -50.44
CA PRO A 420 -7.74 23.31 -51.81
C PRO A 420 -7.49 21.93 -52.41
N SER A 421 -8.48 21.36 -53.11
CA SER A 421 -8.26 20.16 -53.92
C SER A 421 -7.30 20.51 -55.05
N MET A 422 -6.26 19.70 -55.24
CA MET A 422 -5.28 19.90 -56.31
C MET A 422 -5.95 19.56 -57.64
N GLY A 423 -6.57 20.57 -58.27
CA GLY A 423 -6.99 20.48 -59.65
C GLY A 423 -5.76 20.36 -60.52
N VAL A 424 -5.67 19.32 -61.34
CA VAL A 424 -4.64 19.21 -62.39
C VAL A 424 -4.80 20.44 -63.27
N ILE A 425 -3.85 21.38 -63.18
CA ILE A 425 -3.68 22.47 -64.14
C ILE A 425 -3.36 21.76 -65.47
N ARG A 426 -4.34 21.71 -66.36
CA ARG A 426 -4.21 21.09 -67.68
C ARG A 426 -3.55 22.05 -68.65
#